data_AF-A0A8H3ASF7-F1
#
_entry.id   AF-A0A8H3ASF7-F1
#
_cell.length_a   1.000
_cell.length_b   1.000
_cell.length_c   1.000
_cell.angle_alpha   90.00
_cell.angle_beta   90.00
_cell.angle_gamma   90.00
#
_symmetry.space_group_name_H-M   'P 1'
#
loop_
_entity.id
_entity.type
_entity.pdbx_description
1 polymer ?
#
loop_
_entity_poly.entity_id
_entity_poly.type
_entity_poly.pdbx_seq_one_letter_code
_entity_poly.pdbx_strand_id
1 'polypeptide(L)'
;MYQHGTYQLNSDGSMTLTPFEQDGRYELRDPCGALNKTLPYAHTAHIESWSIAVDPVVGPVLHLVRPHVPVQILTQAYDPPNMLPTRPLTQVIVQS
;
A
#
# COMPACT_ATOMS: atom_id res chain seq x y z
N MET A 1 8.21 1.91 -2.07
CA MET A 1 7.27 2.76 -1.31
C MET A 1 6.41 1.87 -0.44
N TYR A 2 5.98 2.36 0.72
CA TYR A 2 5.09 1.67 1.65
C TYR A 2 4.01 2.65 2.11
N GLN A 3 2.76 2.18 2.22
CA GLN A 3 1.68 2.91 2.87
C GLN A 3 0.78 1.93 3.63
N HIS A 4 0.28 2.38 4.77
CA HIS A 4 -0.63 1.65 5.66
C HIS A 4 -1.92 2.44 5.79
N GLY A 5 -3.06 1.76 5.95
CA GLY A 5 -4.36 2.41 5.98
C GLY A 5 -5.52 1.43 5.87
N THR A 6 -6.66 1.93 5.42
CA THR A 6 -7.88 1.15 5.21
C THR A 6 -8.16 0.93 3.73
N TYR A 7 -9.03 -0.05 3.45
CA TYR A 7 -9.60 -0.24 2.12
C TYR A 7 -11.12 -0.32 2.21
N GLN A 8 -11.79 0.04 1.12
CA GLN A 8 -13.22 -0.13 0.93
C GLN A 8 -13.46 -0.81 -0.42
N LEU A 9 -14.30 -1.85 -0.41
CA LEU A 9 -14.86 -2.43 -1.62
C LEU A 9 -16.13 -1.65 -1.97
N ASN A 10 -16.15 -1.05 -3.15
CA ASN A 10 -17.26 -0.25 -3.62
C ASN A 10 -18.31 -1.15 -4.28
N SER A 11 -19.56 -0.67 -4.37
CA SER A 11 -20.67 -1.43 -4.96
C SER A 11 -20.52 -1.67 -6.47
N ASP A 12 -19.67 -0.89 -7.15
CA ASP A 12 -19.32 -1.05 -8.57
C ASP A 12 -18.18 -2.06 -8.81
N GLY A 13 -17.68 -2.71 -7.75
CA GLY A 13 -16.58 -3.67 -7.83
C GLY A 13 -15.18 -3.06 -7.76
N SER A 14 -15.08 -1.72 -7.76
CA SER A 14 -13.81 -1.02 -7.55
C SER A 14 -13.38 -1.09 -6.07
N MET A 15 -12.12 -0.72 -5.80
CA MET A 15 -11.58 -0.66 -4.44
C MET A 15 -10.91 0.69 -4.20
N THR A 16 -11.21 1.31 -3.05
CA THR A 16 -10.57 2.55 -2.60
C THR A 16 -9.62 2.24 -1.46
N LEU A 17 -8.35 2.66 -1.58
CA LEU A 17 -7.31 2.54 -0.56
C LEU A 17 -7.06 3.90 0.08
N THR A 18 -7.26 4.03 1.38
CA THR A 18 -7.11 5.29 2.13
C THR A 18 -5.97 5.16 3.14
N PRO A 19 -4.84 5.86 2.96
CA PRO A 19 -3.69 5.74 3.87
C PRO A 19 -3.96 6.46 5.20
N PHE A 20 -3.32 5.98 6.26
CA PHE A 20 -3.02 6.80 7.43
C PHE A 20 -1.83 7.69 7.07
N GLU A 21 -2.04 9.00 7.03
CA GLU A 21 -1.08 9.98 6.47
C GLU A 21 0.32 9.91 7.09
N GLN A 22 0.41 9.43 8.33
CA GLN A 22 1.59 9.47 9.17
C GLN A 22 2.49 8.24 8.95
N ASP A 23 1.96 7.15 8.39
CA ASP A 23 2.64 5.86 8.34
C ASP A 23 3.41 5.63 7.04
N GLY A 24 2.96 6.20 5.93
CA GLY A 24 3.54 5.89 4.63
C GLY A 24 4.91 6.54 4.40
N ARG A 25 5.81 5.81 3.75
CA ARG A 25 7.20 6.22 3.48
C ARG A 25 7.66 5.81 2.07
N TYR A 26 8.49 6.63 1.46
CA TYR A 26 9.25 6.26 0.27
C TYR A 26 10.73 6.60 0.45
N GLU A 27 11.58 5.80 -0.21
CA GLU A 27 13.02 6.03 -0.21
C GLU A 27 13.40 6.82 -1.47
N LEU A 28 14.07 7.94 -1.27
CA LEU A 28 14.74 8.68 -2.33
C LEU A 28 16.24 8.38 -2.22
N ARG A 29 16.78 7.75 -3.26
CA ARG A 29 18.22 7.51 -3.42
C ARG A 29 18.75 8.33 -4.59
N ASP A 30 19.72 9.17 -4.33
CA ASP A 30 20.52 9.82 -5.37
C ASP A 30 21.73 8.94 -5.68
N PRO A 31 21.86 8.39 -6.90
CA PRO A 31 23.02 7.58 -7.26
C PRO A 31 24.31 8.39 -7.46
N CYS A 32 24.21 9.71 -7.65
CA CYS A 32 25.34 10.60 -7.96
C CYS A 32 25.68 11.58 -6.82
N GLY A 33 24.72 11.85 -5.93
CA GLY A 33 24.90 12.63 -4.71
C GLY A 33 24.88 11.79 -3.44
N ALA A 34 25.42 12.31 -2.33
CA ALA A 34 25.41 11.64 -1.03
C ALA A 34 24.05 11.71 -0.31
N LEU A 35 22.94 11.87 -1.04
CA LEU A 35 21.60 12.03 -0.47
C LEU A 35 20.81 10.73 -0.54
N ASN A 36 20.67 10.10 0.63
CA ASN A 36 19.71 9.03 0.88
C ASN A 36 18.72 9.54 1.92
N LYS A 37 17.44 9.66 1.55
CA LYS A 37 16.41 10.19 2.45
C LYS A 37 15.14 9.34 2.40
N THR A 38 14.58 9.10 3.57
CA THR A 38 13.24 8.55 3.71
C THR A 38 12.25 9.69 3.91
N LEU A 39 11.23 9.75 3.07
CA LEU A 39 10.25 10.84 3.03
C LEU A 39 8.84 10.30 3.30
N PRO A 40 7.96 11.10 3.92
CA PRO A 40 6.56 10.72 4.13
C PRO A 40 5.83 10.55 2.80
N TYR A 41 4.87 9.63 2.77
CA TYR A 41 4.04 9.36 1.60
C TYR A 41 2.61 9.07 2.03
N ALA A 42 1.65 9.77 1.44
CA ALA A 42 0.23 9.52 1.65
C ALA A 42 -0.50 9.76 0.33
N HIS A 43 -0.99 8.69 -0.30
CA HIS A 43 -1.76 8.79 -1.52
C HIS A 43 -2.97 7.85 -1.48
N THR A 44 -4.16 8.44 -1.53
CA THR A 44 -5.41 7.70 -1.73
C THR A 44 -5.42 7.12 -3.13
N ALA A 45 -5.61 5.80 -3.24
CA ALA A 45 -5.59 5.11 -4.53
C ALA A 45 -6.96 4.51 -4.85
N HIS A 46 -7.45 4.77 -6.05
CA HIS A 46 -8.61 4.09 -6.62
C HIS A 46 -8.14 2.95 -7.52
N ILE A 47 -8.67 1.76 -7.31
CA ILE A 47 -8.41 0.54 -8.08
C ILE A 47 -9.69 0.23 -8.86
N GLU A 48 -9.62 0.27 -10.18
CA GLU A 48 -10.81 0.10 -11.05
C GLU A 48 -11.36 -1.32 -10.97
N SER A 49 -10.47 -2.32 -10.94
CA SER A 49 -10.85 -3.72 -10.74
C SER A 49 -9.72 -4.50 -10.07
N TRP A 50 -10.08 -5.60 -9.44
CA TRP A 50 -9.14 -6.49 -8.76
C TRP A 50 -9.62 -7.94 -8.85
N SER A 51 -8.69 -8.87 -8.73
CA SER A 51 -8.98 -10.30 -8.70
C SER A 51 -7.94 -11.05 -7.90
N ILE A 52 -8.29 -12.25 -7.44
CA ILE A 52 -7.36 -13.16 -6.78
C ILE A 52 -7.17 -14.38 -7.70
N ALA A 53 -5.92 -14.68 -8.03
CA ALA A 53 -5.54 -15.89 -8.75
C ALA A 53 -4.65 -16.76 -7.86
N VAL A 54 -4.67 -18.08 -8.08
CA VAL A 54 -3.78 -19.00 -7.36
C VAL A 54 -2.62 -19.35 -8.27
N ASP A 55 -1.43 -18.91 -7.89
CA ASP A 55 -0.18 -19.27 -8.53
C ASP A 55 0.35 -20.60 -7.93
N PRO A 56 0.85 -21.54 -8.75
CA PRO A 56 1.32 -22.84 -8.26
C PRO A 56 2.59 -22.77 -7.41
N VAL A 57 3.36 -21.67 -7.44
CA VAL A 57 4.61 -21.50 -6.71
C VAL A 57 4.40 -20.64 -5.46
N VAL A 58 3.68 -19.52 -5.58
CA VAL A 58 3.55 -18.53 -4.49
C VAL A 58 2.17 -18.54 -3.81
N GLY A 59 1.23 -19.34 -4.29
CA GLY A 59 -0.13 -19.40 -3.74
C GLY A 59 -1.01 -18.23 -4.19
N PRO A 60 -1.95 -17.76 -3.36
CA PRO A 60 -2.86 -16.68 -3.73
C PRO A 60 -2.14 -15.35 -4.02
N VAL A 61 -2.49 -14.75 -5.16
CA VAL A 61 -1.97 -13.47 -5.64
C VAL A 61 -3.12 -12.52 -5.90
N LEU A 62 -3.06 -11.33 -5.30
CA LEU A 62 -3.98 -10.23 -5.55
C LEU A 62 -3.47 -9.39 -6.73
N HIS A 63 -4.26 -9.37 -7.80
CA HIS A 63 -4.05 -8.55 -8.98
C HIS A 63 -4.90 -7.29 -8.89
N LEU A 64 -4.29 -6.13 -9.10
CA LEU A 64 -4.95 -4.83 -9.13
C LEU A 64 -4.90 -4.26 -10.55
N VAL A 65 -5.91 -3.50 -10.95
CA VAL A 65 -5.94 -2.81 -12.24
C VAL A 65 -6.15 -1.32 -12.00
N ARG A 66 -5.30 -0.50 -12.62
CA ARG A 66 -5.39 0.96 -12.63
C ARG A 66 -5.05 1.52 -14.00
N PRO A 67 -5.61 2.68 -14.37
CA PRO A 67 -5.35 3.29 -15.65
C PRO A 67 -4.01 4.04 -15.59
N HIS A 68 -3.14 3.82 -16.58
CA HIS A 68 -1.90 4.59 -16.80
C HIS A 68 -0.84 4.53 -15.68
N VAL A 69 -0.99 3.66 -14.68
CA VAL A 69 -0.05 3.53 -13.56
C VAL A 69 0.24 2.05 -13.32
N PRO A 70 1.52 1.62 -13.27
CA PRO A 70 1.85 0.26 -12.90
C PRO A 70 1.32 -0.07 -11.50
N VAL A 71 0.82 -1.29 -11.36
CA VAL A 71 0.37 -1.85 -10.08
C VAL A 71 1.37 -2.89 -9.60
N GLN A 72 1.52 -2.98 -8.28
CA GLN A 72 2.34 -4.00 -7.66
C GLN A 72 1.63 -5.37 -7.69
N ILE A 73 2.41 -6.45 -7.77
CA ILE A 73 1.92 -7.82 -7.52
C ILE A 73 1.93 -8.06 -6.02
N LEU A 74 0.82 -8.54 -5.47
CA LEU A 74 0.64 -8.73 -4.03
C LEU A 74 0.42 -10.21 -3.72
N THR A 75 1.44 -10.87 -3.18
CA THR A 75 1.33 -12.26 -2.71
C THR A 75 0.81 -12.32 -1.27
N GLN A 76 0.12 -13.41 -0.92
CA GLN A 76 -0.33 -13.61 0.45
C GLN A 76 0.85 -13.78 1.42
N ALA A 77 0.87 -12.98 2.49
CA ALA A 77 1.93 -13.03 3.50
C ALA A 77 1.61 -13.92 4.70
N TYR A 78 0.32 -14.05 5.08
CA TYR A 78 -0.12 -14.80 6.25
C TYR A 78 -1.43 -15.54 6.00
N ASP A 79 -1.53 -16.75 6.58
CA ASP A 79 -2.75 -17.56 6.70
C ASP A 79 -2.67 -18.37 8.02
N PRO A 80 -3.52 -18.13 9.05
CA PRO A 80 -4.64 -17.18 9.06
C PRO A 80 -4.18 -15.71 9.07
N PRO A 81 -5.08 -14.76 8.76
CA PRO A 81 -4.72 -13.35 8.66
C PRO A 81 -4.08 -12.81 9.94
N ASN A 82 -2.88 -12.23 9.82
CA ASN A 82 -2.22 -11.45 10.86
C ASN A 82 -2.25 -9.97 10.48
N MET A 83 -3.33 -9.28 10.83
CA MET A 83 -3.54 -7.88 10.49
C MET A 83 -2.82 -6.96 11.46
N LEU A 84 -2.10 -5.96 10.93
CA LEU A 84 -1.63 -4.83 11.74
C LEU A 84 -2.83 -4.03 12.28
N PRO A 85 -2.65 -3.24 13.35
CA PRO A 85 -3.72 -2.40 13.90
C PRO A 85 -4.35 -1.50 12.82
N THR A 86 -5.68 -1.39 12.80
CA THR A 86 -6.44 -0.49 11.91
C THR A 86 -6.42 0.97 12.40
N ARG A 87 -5.26 1.41 12.90
CA ARG A 87 -4.98 2.75 13.40
C ARG A 87 -3.57 3.16 12.99
N PRO A 88 -3.23 4.47 13.01
CA PRO A 88 -1.87 4.90 12.76
C PRO A 88 -0.85 4.14 13.63
N LEU A 89 0.22 3.66 13.02
CA LEU A 89 1.33 2.97 13.69
C LEU A 89 2.32 3.96 14.32
N THR A 90 2.31 5.19 13.83
CA THR A 90 3.17 6.28 14.29
C THR A 90 2.35 7.41 14.92
N GLN A 91 2.91 8.06 15.95
CA GLN A 91 2.32 9.27 16.54
C GLN A 91 2.87 10.52 15.85
N VAL A 92 2.02 11.53 15.61
CA VAL A 92 2.50 12.88 15.27
C VAL A 92 2.92 13.57 16.55
N ILE A 93 4.22 13.83 16.68
CA ILE A 93 4.69 14.79 17.68
C ILE A 93 4.42 16.18 17.11
N VAL A 94 3.36 16.83 17.58
CA VAL A 94 3.16 18.26 17.34
C VAL A 94 4.08 19.00 18.29
N GLN A 95 5.18 19.57 17.79
CA GLN A 95 5.97 20.52 18.58
C GLN A 95 5.14 21.82 18.68
N SER A 96 4.67 22.11 19.89
CA SER A 96 4.02 23.37 20.28
C SER A 96 5.02 24.52 20.34
#